data_AF-A0A3M7FBR1-F1
#
_entry.id   AF-A0A3M7FBR1-F1
#
_cell.length_a   1.000
_cell.length_b   1.000
_cell.length_c   1.000
_cell.angle_alpha   90.00
_cell.angle_beta   90.00
_cell.angle_gamma   90.00
#
_symmetry.space_group_name_H-M   'P 1'
#
loop_
_entity.id
_entity.type
_entity.pdbx_description
1 polymer ?
#
loop_
_entity_poly.entity_id
_entity_poly.type
_entity_poly.pdbx_seq_one_letter_code
_entity_poly.pdbx_strand_id
1 'polypeptide(L)'
;MKEWLVDIVKETNHKRWDQAINTMYTNIHNHIFVNLLPALDRLGIAASALRGHARWHEGTDKFDAPPALFSNILSGIDALRLIAKKALLTVMTEHRQSRAFSKWLRVMIDVGVAGPGTKGAAETEEREVPNLDFPLILAYIKDILSGSSLAAYVNQLEGLQGEVSSSRELFAKPELNAVGYDKTAAALESLAGGSLGTQEPALNMPCTAVYLSAHVRQMDEQVTKWQGRVLTEPESVPLQGASHNTRLLDTVMRTDANSPSLAYTIETLEVEGESPQQVMVRTISSGHTDPSEKKAKTLSPAFIHFSAMEVLDAKFYANDILALVRDDENTYYIIQANQQRQLRIAIPSSDGFIPEYLITGGRRGKMVCLLFGNGGLDWKALDLDTKASVGKAEEDVVDDFDMSGMD
;
A
#
# COMPACT_ATOMS: atom_id res chain seq x y z
N MET A 1 -28.28 -16.36 45.10
CA MET A 1 -28.82 -15.88 43.80
C MET A 1 -29.42 -14.48 43.90
N LYS A 2 -30.29 -14.21 44.88
CA LYS A 2 -30.85 -12.86 45.12
C LYS A 2 -29.78 -11.79 45.40
N GLU A 3 -28.84 -12.06 46.32
CA GLU A 3 -27.70 -11.18 46.61
C GLU A 3 -26.82 -10.95 45.37
N TRP A 4 -26.62 -11.97 44.54
CA TRP A 4 -25.86 -11.83 43.29
C TRP A 4 -26.57 -10.90 42.27
N LEU A 5 -27.89 -11.03 42.09
CA LEU A 5 -28.66 -10.16 41.20
C LEU A 5 -28.70 -8.70 41.69
N VAL A 6 -28.89 -8.50 43.00
CA VAL A 6 -29.08 -7.17 43.59
C VAL A 6 -27.76 -6.46 43.86
N ASP A 7 -26.72 -7.17 44.31
CA ASP A 7 -25.47 -6.56 44.78
C ASP A 7 -24.34 -6.58 43.74
N ILE A 8 -24.33 -7.59 42.86
CA ILE A 8 -23.26 -7.78 41.86
C ILE A 8 -23.72 -7.36 40.47
N VAL A 9 -24.80 -7.94 39.94
CA VAL A 9 -25.30 -7.59 38.61
C VAL A 9 -25.75 -6.14 38.64
N LYS A 10 -26.67 -5.77 39.55
CA LYS A 10 -27.23 -4.42 39.65
C LYS A 10 -27.83 -3.93 38.33
N GLU A 11 -28.65 -2.89 38.40
CA GLU A 11 -29.18 -2.33 37.16
C GLU A 11 -28.08 -1.67 36.31
N THR A 12 -27.13 -1.00 36.97
CA THR A 12 -26.06 -0.29 36.28
C THR A 12 -25.14 -1.23 35.49
N ASN A 13 -24.78 -2.41 36.03
CA ASN A 13 -23.89 -3.31 35.29
C ASN A 13 -24.66 -4.14 34.25
N HIS A 14 -25.93 -4.48 34.50
CA HIS A 14 -26.80 -5.05 33.46
C HIS A 14 -26.87 -4.13 32.24
N LYS A 15 -27.15 -2.84 32.44
CA LYS A 15 -27.22 -1.86 31.34
C LYS A 15 -25.90 -1.75 30.55
N ARG A 16 -24.76 -1.76 31.24
CA ARG A 16 -23.43 -1.73 30.60
C ARG A 16 -23.17 -3.01 29.80
N TRP A 17 -23.52 -4.17 30.37
CA TRP A 17 -23.36 -5.46 29.74
C TRP A 17 -24.24 -5.60 28.49
N ASP A 18 -25.50 -5.19 28.58
CA ASP A 18 -26.43 -5.16 27.45
C ASP A 18 -25.93 -4.26 26.31
N GLN A 19 -25.46 -3.06 26.64
CA GLN A 19 -24.88 -2.16 25.65
C GLN A 19 -23.65 -2.77 24.97
N ALA A 20 -22.76 -3.41 25.74
CA ALA A 20 -21.56 -4.05 25.19
C ALA A 20 -21.92 -5.20 24.24
N ILE A 21 -22.84 -6.09 24.63
CA ILE A 21 -23.30 -7.21 23.79
C ILE A 21 -23.97 -6.70 22.51
N ASN A 22 -24.87 -5.72 22.63
CA ASN A 22 -25.55 -5.15 21.47
C ASN A 22 -24.56 -4.51 20.49
N THR A 23 -23.57 -3.79 21.01
CA THR A 23 -22.51 -3.19 20.21
C THR A 23 -21.66 -4.25 19.52
N MET A 24 -21.28 -5.32 20.24
CA MET A 24 -20.50 -6.43 19.70
C MET A 24 -21.22 -7.10 18.52
N TYR A 25 -22.48 -7.55 18.70
CA TYR A 25 -23.23 -8.20 17.61
C TYR A 25 -23.48 -7.27 16.43
N THR A 26 -23.74 -5.98 16.67
CA THR A 26 -23.90 -4.98 15.61
C THR A 26 -22.60 -4.81 14.82
N ASN A 27 -21.45 -4.76 15.50
CA ASN A 27 -20.15 -4.65 14.84
C ASN A 27 -19.85 -5.90 14.02
N ILE A 28 -20.06 -7.10 14.56
CA ILE A 28 -19.85 -8.37 13.83
C ILE A 28 -20.73 -8.41 12.59
N HIS A 29 -22.02 -8.07 12.73
CA HIS A 29 -22.95 -7.99 11.60
C HIS A 29 -22.42 -7.02 10.53
N ASN A 30 -22.00 -5.81 10.90
CA ASN A 30 -21.47 -4.81 9.97
C ASN A 30 -20.17 -5.27 9.30
N HIS A 31 -19.25 -5.89 10.05
CA HIS A 31 -18.03 -6.44 9.48
C HIS A 31 -18.32 -7.50 8.42
N ILE A 32 -19.29 -8.38 8.65
CA ILE A 32 -19.63 -9.43 7.68
C ILE A 32 -20.43 -8.84 6.50
N PHE A 33 -21.53 -8.13 6.79
CA PHE A 33 -22.50 -7.72 5.78
C PHE A 33 -22.07 -6.48 4.98
N VAL A 34 -21.52 -5.46 5.64
CA VAL A 34 -21.17 -4.18 5.00
C VAL A 34 -19.77 -4.22 4.41
N ASN A 35 -18.84 -4.96 5.03
CA ASN A 35 -17.43 -4.94 4.64
C ASN A 35 -17.01 -6.22 3.90
N LEU A 36 -17.12 -7.39 4.53
CA LEU A 36 -16.57 -8.65 4.00
C LEU A 36 -17.28 -9.11 2.73
N LEU A 37 -18.61 -9.25 2.74
CA LEU A 37 -19.36 -9.74 1.58
C LEU A 37 -19.18 -8.85 0.34
N PRO A 38 -19.30 -7.51 0.43
CA PRO A 38 -19.05 -6.64 -0.74
C PRO A 38 -17.61 -6.69 -1.23
N ALA A 39 -16.62 -6.85 -0.33
CA ALA A 39 -15.22 -7.02 -0.73
C ALA A 39 -15.03 -8.31 -1.53
N LEU A 40 -15.65 -9.42 -1.10
CA LEU A 40 -15.63 -10.69 -1.82
C LEU A 40 -16.30 -10.61 -3.20
N ASP A 41 -17.38 -9.84 -3.33
CA ASP A 41 -18.04 -9.64 -4.63
C ASP A 41 -17.14 -8.88 -5.61
N ARG A 42 -16.49 -7.81 -5.15
CA ARG A 42 -15.51 -7.06 -5.96
C ARG A 42 -14.32 -7.93 -6.36
N LEU A 43 -13.78 -8.71 -5.41
CA LEU A 43 -12.69 -9.64 -5.69
C LEU A 43 -13.10 -10.72 -6.69
N GLY A 44 -14.33 -11.24 -6.59
CA GLY A 44 -14.88 -12.22 -7.53
C GLY A 44 -15.01 -11.68 -8.95
N ILE A 45 -15.42 -10.41 -9.11
CA ILE A 45 -15.46 -9.73 -10.42
C ILE A 45 -14.05 -9.63 -11.00
N ALA A 46 -13.08 -9.15 -10.23
CA ALA A 46 -11.69 -9.01 -10.68
C ALA A 46 -11.07 -10.36 -11.05
N ALA A 47 -11.20 -11.38 -10.20
CA ALA A 47 -10.68 -12.72 -10.44
C ALA A 47 -11.34 -13.38 -11.68
N SER A 48 -12.63 -13.14 -11.90
CA SER A 48 -13.33 -13.65 -13.09
C SER A 48 -12.85 -12.99 -14.38
N ALA A 49 -12.62 -11.66 -14.35
CA ALA A 49 -12.06 -10.94 -15.49
C ALA A 49 -10.64 -11.41 -15.83
N LEU A 50 -9.77 -11.54 -14.81
CA LEU A 50 -8.41 -12.05 -14.97
C LEU A 50 -8.40 -13.50 -15.49
N ARG A 51 -9.31 -14.36 -15.00
CA ARG A 51 -9.49 -15.71 -15.56
C ARG A 51 -9.88 -15.68 -17.04
N GLY A 52 -10.72 -14.72 -17.45
CA GLY A 52 -11.08 -14.51 -18.85
C GLY A 52 -9.87 -14.16 -19.71
N HIS A 53 -9.05 -13.22 -19.25
CA HIS A 53 -7.78 -12.88 -19.91
C HIS A 53 -6.81 -14.07 -19.97
N ALA A 54 -6.69 -14.82 -18.87
CA ALA A 54 -5.86 -16.03 -18.79
C ALA A 54 -6.25 -17.07 -19.85
N ARG A 55 -7.55 -17.31 -20.02
CA ARG A 55 -8.06 -18.26 -21.02
C ARG A 55 -7.87 -17.75 -22.44
N TRP A 56 -8.07 -16.46 -22.66
CA TRP A 56 -7.92 -15.86 -23.99
C TRP A 56 -6.47 -15.90 -24.49
N HIS A 57 -5.51 -15.73 -23.57
CA HIS A 57 -4.08 -15.71 -23.86
C HIS A 57 -3.38 -17.03 -23.54
N GLU A 58 -4.13 -18.11 -23.32
CA GLU A 58 -3.59 -19.42 -22.99
C GLU A 58 -2.65 -19.91 -24.11
N GLY A 59 -1.41 -20.27 -23.75
CA GLY A 59 -0.38 -20.66 -24.70
C GLY A 59 0.32 -19.49 -25.43
N THR A 60 0.11 -18.24 -25.01
CA THR A 60 0.82 -17.07 -25.54
C THR A 60 1.73 -16.43 -24.50
N ASP A 61 2.84 -15.84 -24.93
CA ASP A 61 3.78 -15.11 -24.04
C ASP A 61 3.22 -13.77 -23.54
N LYS A 62 2.06 -13.34 -24.04
CA LYS A 62 1.43 -12.06 -23.70
C LYS A 62 0.79 -12.04 -22.31
N PHE A 63 0.47 -13.20 -21.75
CA PHE A 63 -0.08 -13.32 -20.40
C PHE A 63 0.11 -14.76 -19.92
N ASP A 64 1.25 -15.04 -19.29
CA ASP A 64 1.60 -16.39 -18.84
C ASP A 64 1.20 -16.64 -17.38
N ALA A 65 -0.12 -16.69 -17.14
CA ALA A 65 -0.69 -17.09 -15.85
C ALA A 65 -1.80 -18.15 -16.07
N PRO A 66 -1.67 -19.36 -15.52
CA PRO A 66 -2.64 -20.44 -15.73
C PRO A 66 -4.07 -20.09 -15.26
N PRO A 67 -5.12 -20.35 -16.08
CA PRO A 67 -6.52 -20.13 -15.68
C PRO A 67 -6.94 -20.86 -14.40
N ALA A 68 -6.26 -21.97 -14.09
CA ALA A 68 -6.50 -22.77 -12.88
C ALA A 68 -6.24 -21.97 -11.59
N LEU A 69 -5.25 -21.07 -11.57
CA LEU A 69 -4.93 -20.25 -10.40
C LEU A 69 -6.11 -19.34 -10.02
N PHE A 70 -6.71 -18.68 -11.02
CA PHE A 70 -7.88 -17.84 -10.81
C PHE A 70 -9.13 -18.65 -10.42
N SER A 71 -9.21 -19.91 -10.88
CA SER A 71 -10.32 -20.80 -10.53
C SER A 71 -10.25 -21.23 -9.05
N ASN A 72 -9.04 -21.46 -8.54
CA ASN A 72 -8.81 -21.72 -7.11
C ASN A 72 -9.13 -20.50 -6.24
N ILE A 73 -8.75 -19.30 -6.69
CA ILE A 73 -9.12 -18.04 -6.01
C ILE A 73 -10.64 -17.90 -5.93
N LEU A 74 -11.35 -18.15 -7.04
CA LEU A 74 -12.83 -18.10 -7.07
C LEU A 74 -13.46 -19.13 -6.12
N SER A 75 -12.93 -20.36 -6.07
CA SER A 75 -13.36 -21.37 -5.10
C SER A 75 -13.19 -20.90 -3.64
N GLY A 76 -12.06 -20.28 -3.31
CA GLY A 76 -11.83 -19.69 -1.99
C GLY A 76 -12.79 -18.54 -1.66
N ILE A 77 -13.11 -17.68 -2.64
CA ILE A 77 -14.10 -16.60 -2.50
C ILE A 77 -15.49 -17.17 -2.21
N ASP A 78 -15.90 -18.19 -2.97
CA ASP A 78 -17.23 -18.79 -2.82
C ASP A 78 -17.36 -19.53 -1.49
N ALA A 79 -16.31 -20.25 -1.06
CA ALA A 79 -16.23 -20.86 0.26
C ALA A 79 -16.37 -19.81 1.38
N LEU A 80 -15.58 -18.73 1.33
CA LEU A 80 -15.62 -17.68 2.35
C LEU A 80 -16.97 -16.97 2.39
N ARG A 81 -17.58 -16.72 1.21
CA ARG A 81 -18.91 -16.13 1.09
C ARG A 81 -19.96 -17.02 1.74
N LEU A 82 -19.89 -18.32 1.53
CA LEU A 82 -20.84 -19.29 2.08
C LEU A 82 -20.76 -19.34 3.62
N ILE A 83 -19.54 -19.41 4.17
CA ILE A 83 -19.28 -19.37 5.62
C ILE A 83 -19.76 -18.05 6.22
N ALA A 84 -19.42 -16.92 5.60
CA ALA A 84 -19.80 -15.59 6.05
C ALA A 84 -21.34 -15.43 6.13
N LYS A 85 -22.08 -15.92 5.13
CA LYS A 85 -23.54 -15.93 5.15
C LYS A 85 -24.10 -16.81 6.28
N LYS A 86 -23.53 -17.99 6.52
CA LYS A 86 -23.95 -18.86 7.62
C LYS A 86 -23.69 -18.20 8.97
N ALA A 87 -22.49 -17.64 9.17
CA ALA A 87 -22.12 -16.92 10.38
C ALA A 87 -23.04 -15.71 10.63
N LEU A 88 -23.45 -14.99 9.57
CA LEU A 88 -24.40 -13.88 9.69
C LEU A 88 -25.76 -14.33 10.22
N LEU A 89 -26.29 -15.45 9.70
CA LEU A 89 -27.56 -16.02 10.20
C LEU A 89 -27.44 -16.43 11.68
N THR A 90 -26.30 -17.02 12.06
CA THR A 90 -25.99 -17.34 13.46
C THR A 90 -25.98 -16.08 14.32
N VAL A 91 -25.24 -15.04 13.93
CA VAL A 91 -25.17 -13.74 14.62
C VAL A 91 -26.56 -13.13 14.82
N MET A 92 -27.40 -13.11 13.79
CA MET A 92 -28.75 -12.56 13.89
C MET A 92 -29.62 -13.36 14.87
N THR A 93 -29.50 -14.69 14.86
CA THR A 93 -30.25 -15.58 15.74
C THR A 93 -29.81 -15.40 17.20
N GLU A 94 -28.49 -15.47 17.44
CA GLU A 94 -27.92 -15.29 18.77
C GLU A 94 -28.22 -13.89 19.32
N HIS A 95 -28.14 -12.84 18.51
CA HIS A 95 -28.46 -11.46 18.93
C HIS A 95 -29.93 -11.33 19.35
N ARG A 96 -30.87 -11.92 18.60
CA ARG A 96 -32.29 -11.92 18.97
C ARG A 96 -32.53 -12.62 20.30
N GLN A 97 -31.89 -13.77 20.50
CA GLN A 97 -31.97 -14.57 21.72
C GLN A 97 -31.33 -13.83 22.92
N SER A 98 -30.19 -13.16 22.73
CA SER A 98 -29.52 -12.40 23.79
C SER A 98 -30.37 -11.20 24.24
N ARG A 99 -31.07 -10.51 23.33
CA ARG A 99 -31.97 -9.41 23.68
C ARG A 99 -33.16 -9.89 24.50
N ALA A 100 -33.75 -11.03 24.13
CA ALA A 100 -34.86 -11.63 24.88
C ALA A 100 -34.41 -12.02 26.30
N PHE A 101 -33.24 -12.64 26.42
CA PHE A 101 -32.61 -12.96 27.70
C PHE A 101 -32.31 -11.71 28.53
N SER A 102 -31.72 -10.68 27.93
CA SER A 102 -31.38 -9.42 28.60
C SER A 102 -32.63 -8.72 29.15
N LYS A 103 -33.74 -8.71 28.40
CA LYS A 103 -35.03 -8.19 28.86
C LYS A 103 -35.57 -8.98 30.05
N TRP A 104 -35.52 -10.31 30.00
CA TRP A 104 -35.92 -11.15 31.13
C TRP A 104 -35.05 -10.89 32.37
N LEU A 105 -33.73 -10.80 32.20
CA LEU A 105 -32.80 -10.54 33.28
C LEU A 105 -33.08 -9.18 33.95
N ARG A 106 -33.44 -8.15 33.17
CA ARG A 106 -33.88 -6.85 33.69
C ARG A 106 -35.11 -6.97 34.60
N VAL A 107 -36.14 -7.71 34.17
CA VAL A 107 -37.34 -7.98 34.97
C VAL A 107 -36.98 -8.69 36.28
N MET A 108 -36.09 -9.68 36.23
CA MET A 108 -35.63 -10.40 37.43
C MET A 108 -34.85 -9.50 38.40
N ILE A 109 -34.07 -8.53 37.89
CA ILE A 109 -33.39 -7.53 38.71
C ILE A 109 -34.42 -6.63 39.41
N ASP A 110 -35.43 -6.13 38.69
CA ASP A 110 -36.47 -5.26 39.25
C ASP A 110 -37.29 -5.96 40.34
N VAL A 111 -37.68 -7.22 40.11
CA VAL A 111 -38.34 -8.09 41.11
C VAL A 111 -37.43 -8.33 42.32
N GLY A 112 -36.13 -8.58 42.07
CA GLY A 112 -35.14 -8.79 43.13
C GLY A 112 -34.97 -7.57 44.04
N VAL A 113 -34.96 -6.37 43.44
CA VAL A 113 -34.87 -5.08 44.15
C VAL A 113 -36.15 -4.77 44.91
N ALA A 114 -37.33 -5.01 44.33
CA ALA A 114 -38.63 -4.80 44.98
C ALA A 114 -38.89 -5.75 46.16
N GLY A 115 -38.10 -6.83 46.27
CA GLY A 115 -38.28 -7.89 47.26
C GLY A 115 -39.26 -8.96 46.77
N PRO A 116 -38.80 -10.20 46.52
CA PRO A 116 -39.66 -11.28 46.06
C PRO A 116 -40.85 -11.51 47.02
N GLY A 117 -42.06 -11.66 46.48
CA GLY A 117 -43.28 -11.86 47.27
C GLY A 117 -43.88 -10.58 47.87
N THR A 118 -43.31 -9.40 47.60
CA THR A 118 -43.97 -8.13 47.91
C THR A 118 -45.01 -7.78 46.85
N LYS A 119 -45.97 -6.92 47.21
CA LYS A 119 -46.97 -6.41 46.26
C LYS A 119 -46.34 -5.75 45.03
N GLY A 120 -45.23 -5.02 45.20
CA GLY A 120 -44.51 -4.39 44.10
C GLY A 120 -43.79 -5.38 43.17
N ALA A 121 -43.28 -6.50 43.71
CA ALA A 121 -42.73 -7.58 42.90
C ALA A 121 -43.81 -8.29 42.09
N ALA A 122 -44.95 -8.61 42.72
CA ALA A 122 -46.08 -9.27 42.05
C ALA A 122 -46.68 -8.40 40.92
N GLU A 123 -46.84 -7.09 41.15
CA GLU A 123 -47.31 -6.15 40.11
C GLU A 123 -46.33 -6.03 38.94
N THR A 124 -45.02 -6.11 39.20
CA THR A 124 -43.98 -6.06 38.16
C THR A 124 -43.96 -7.34 37.33
N GLU A 125 -44.08 -8.51 37.98
CA GLU A 125 -44.18 -9.80 37.29
C GLU A 125 -45.44 -9.88 36.43
N GLU A 126 -46.61 -9.55 36.98
CA GLU A 126 -47.89 -9.60 36.25
C GLU A 126 -47.89 -8.70 35.01
N ARG A 127 -47.20 -7.55 35.07
CA ARG A 127 -47.08 -6.63 33.94
C ARG A 127 -46.08 -7.07 32.88
N GLU A 128 -44.91 -7.56 33.28
CA GLU A 128 -43.79 -7.77 32.36
C GLU A 128 -43.72 -9.20 31.81
N VAL A 129 -44.14 -10.21 32.58
CA VAL A 129 -44.06 -11.65 32.21
C VAL A 129 -44.82 -11.99 30.92
N PRO A 130 -46.03 -11.45 30.65
CA PRO A 130 -46.73 -11.71 29.40
C PRO A 130 -45.98 -11.22 28.15
N ASN A 131 -45.05 -10.28 28.32
CA ASN A 131 -44.28 -9.67 27.23
C ASN A 131 -42.90 -10.32 27.04
N LEU A 132 -42.64 -11.47 27.66
CA LEU A 132 -41.39 -12.22 27.55
C LEU A 132 -41.52 -13.38 26.56
N ASP A 133 -40.53 -13.50 25.69
CA ASP A 133 -40.42 -14.59 24.72
C ASP A 133 -39.63 -15.76 25.35
N PHE A 134 -40.33 -16.58 26.13
CA PHE A 134 -39.74 -17.74 26.79
C PHE A 134 -39.04 -18.73 25.84
N PRO A 135 -39.57 -19.03 24.64
CA PRO A 135 -38.85 -19.84 23.66
C PRO A 135 -37.44 -19.30 23.33
N LEU A 136 -37.30 -17.99 23.09
CA LEU A 136 -35.99 -17.39 22.80
C LEU A 136 -35.07 -17.36 24.02
N ILE A 137 -35.62 -17.11 25.21
CA ILE A 137 -34.86 -17.10 26.46
C ILE A 137 -34.29 -18.49 26.75
N LEU A 138 -35.11 -19.53 26.62
CA LEU A 138 -34.67 -20.91 26.86
C LEU A 138 -33.62 -21.36 25.83
N ALA A 139 -33.78 -20.98 24.56
CA ALA A 139 -32.78 -21.24 23.54
C ALA A 139 -31.43 -20.57 23.87
N TYR A 140 -31.44 -19.31 24.31
CA TYR A 140 -30.22 -18.61 24.73
C TYR A 140 -29.51 -19.33 25.88
N ILE A 141 -30.25 -19.68 26.93
CA ILE A 141 -29.71 -20.32 28.13
C ILE A 141 -29.13 -21.69 27.80
N LYS A 142 -29.83 -22.48 26.98
CA LYS A 142 -29.43 -23.83 26.62
C LYS A 142 -28.22 -23.85 25.68
N ASP A 143 -28.26 -23.03 24.63
CA ASP A 143 -27.39 -23.21 23.47
C ASP A 143 -26.27 -22.16 23.37
N ILE A 144 -26.40 -20.97 23.99
CA ILE A 144 -25.44 -19.87 23.81
C ILE A 144 -24.69 -19.54 25.10
N LEU A 145 -25.38 -19.57 26.25
CA LEU A 145 -24.79 -19.19 27.54
C LEU A 145 -23.58 -20.06 27.92
N SER A 146 -23.58 -21.33 27.52
CA SER A 146 -22.46 -22.26 27.74
C SER A 146 -21.35 -22.18 26.69
N GLY A 147 -21.63 -21.59 25.51
CA GLY A 147 -20.67 -21.45 24.43
C GLY A 147 -21.36 -21.01 23.14
N SER A 148 -20.88 -19.93 22.53
CA SER A 148 -21.46 -19.42 21.28
C SER A 148 -21.10 -20.33 20.10
N SER A 149 -22.10 -20.65 19.28
CA SER A 149 -21.91 -21.37 18.02
C SER A 149 -21.12 -20.55 16.99
N LEU A 150 -21.06 -19.22 17.18
CA LEU A 150 -20.24 -18.32 16.38
C LEU A 150 -18.74 -18.64 16.50
N ALA A 151 -18.30 -19.15 17.66
CA ALA A 151 -16.90 -19.34 17.97
C ALA A 151 -16.19 -20.25 16.95
N ALA A 152 -16.86 -21.28 16.44
CA ALA A 152 -16.32 -22.17 15.41
C ALA A 152 -15.99 -21.46 14.08
N TYR A 153 -16.77 -20.42 13.75
CA TYR A 153 -16.57 -19.65 12.53
C TYR A 153 -15.47 -18.61 12.66
N VAL A 154 -15.33 -17.97 13.83
CA VAL A 154 -14.48 -16.76 14.00
C VAL A 154 -13.18 -17.00 14.77
N ASN A 155 -13.08 -18.07 15.57
CA ASN A 155 -11.88 -18.31 16.36
C ASN A 155 -10.69 -18.60 15.44
N GLN A 156 -9.55 -18.03 15.80
CA GLN A 156 -8.32 -18.28 15.07
C GLN A 156 -7.74 -19.63 15.47
N LEU A 157 -7.51 -20.48 14.48
CA LEU A 157 -6.82 -21.76 14.67
C LEU A 157 -5.32 -21.53 14.96
N GLU A 158 -4.75 -22.36 15.83
CA GLU A 158 -3.34 -22.27 16.20
C GLU A 158 -2.42 -22.39 14.97
N GLY A 159 -1.40 -21.53 14.88
CA GLY A 159 -0.47 -21.53 13.76
C GLY A 159 -1.01 -20.91 12.46
N LEU A 160 -2.26 -20.46 12.39
CA LEU A 160 -2.85 -19.79 11.21
C LEU A 160 -2.96 -18.26 11.42
N GLN A 161 -1.85 -17.63 11.78
CA GLN A 161 -1.73 -16.17 11.79
C GLN A 161 -1.29 -15.64 10.42
N GLY A 162 -1.92 -14.55 9.98
CA GLY A 162 -1.91 -14.02 8.60
C GLY A 162 -0.58 -13.52 8.05
N GLU A 163 0.54 -13.80 8.73
CA GLU A 163 1.89 -13.49 8.29
C GLU A 163 2.61 -14.80 7.98
N VAL A 164 2.49 -15.28 6.74
CA VAL A 164 3.32 -16.36 6.24
C VAL A 164 4.07 -15.89 5.00
N SER A 165 5.38 -16.15 4.99
CA SER A 165 6.34 -15.56 4.05
C SER A 165 6.24 -16.15 2.64
N SER A 166 5.76 -17.39 2.48
CA SER A 166 5.65 -18.04 1.17
C SER A 166 4.35 -18.85 0.97
N SER A 167 3.86 -18.87 -0.28
CA SER A 167 2.70 -19.70 -0.68
C SER A 167 2.95 -21.20 -0.43
N ARG A 168 4.21 -21.66 -0.55
CA ARG A 168 4.62 -23.06 -0.33
C ARG A 168 4.50 -23.50 1.13
N GLU A 169 4.86 -22.64 2.08
CA GLU A 169 4.69 -22.91 3.51
C GLU A 169 3.21 -22.99 3.90
N LEU A 170 2.35 -22.22 3.23
CA LEU A 170 0.91 -22.26 3.46
C LEU A 170 0.33 -23.61 3.02
N PHE A 171 0.59 -24.06 1.79
CA PHE A 171 0.05 -25.35 1.34
C PHE A 171 0.66 -26.58 2.04
N ALA A 172 1.74 -26.42 2.80
CA ALA A 172 2.27 -27.49 3.64
C ALA A 172 1.38 -27.79 4.86
N LYS A 173 0.49 -26.86 5.25
CA LYS A 173 -0.40 -27.04 6.39
C LYS A 173 -1.61 -27.92 6.04
N PRO A 174 -1.88 -29.01 6.78
CA PRO A 174 -2.97 -29.94 6.48
C PRO A 174 -4.35 -29.29 6.56
N GLU A 175 -4.52 -28.28 7.40
CA GLU A 175 -5.78 -27.54 7.60
C GLU A 175 -6.20 -26.83 6.31
N LEU A 176 -5.25 -26.29 5.55
CA LEU A 176 -5.52 -25.60 4.28
C LEU A 176 -5.91 -26.57 3.17
N ASN A 177 -5.43 -27.82 3.23
CA ASN A 177 -5.89 -28.86 2.32
C ASN A 177 -7.34 -29.27 2.61
N ALA A 178 -7.86 -29.03 3.81
CA ALA A 178 -9.25 -29.28 4.16
C ALA A 178 -10.21 -28.16 3.72
N VAL A 179 -9.69 -27.05 3.19
CA VAL A 179 -10.48 -25.89 2.76
C VAL A 179 -10.73 -25.91 1.25
N GLY A 180 -11.93 -25.50 0.84
CA GLY A 180 -12.34 -25.35 -0.55
C GLY A 180 -13.86 -25.37 -0.66
N TYR A 181 -14.42 -24.83 -1.75
CA TYR A 181 -15.87 -24.70 -1.91
C TYR A 181 -16.65 -26.00 -1.63
N ASP A 182 -16.26 -27.10 -2.27
CA ASP A 182 -16.95 -28.39 -2.11
C ASP A 182 -16.89 -28.92 -0.68
N LYS A 183 -15.75 -28.73 -0.01
CA LYS A 183 -15.54 -29.19 1.38
C LYS A 183 -16.34 -28.36 2.37
N THR A 184 -16.36 -27.05 2.17
CA THR A 184 -17.18 -26.13 2.95
C THR A 184 -18.67 -26.42 2.76
N ALA A 185 -19.11 -26.67 1.53
CA ALA A 185 -20.50 -27.04 1.24
C ALA A 185 -20.88 -28.35 1.93
N ALA A 186 -20.07 -29.41 1.80
CA ALA A 186 -20.29 -30.69 2.47
C ALA A 186 -20.30 -30.56 4.00
N ALA A 187 -19.40 -29.76 4.57
CA ALA A 187 -19.35 -29.51 6.01
C ALA A 187 -20.62 -28.79 6.50
N LEU A 188 -21.18 -27.87 5.73
CA LEU A 188 -22.43 -27.17 6.06
C LEU A 188 -23.66 -28.06 5.94
N GLU A 189 -23.69 -28.97 4.97
CA GLU A 189 -24.76 -29.98 4.85
C GLU A 189 -24.74 -30.95 6.04
N SER A 190 -23.55 -31.42 6.43
CA SER A 190 -23.35 -32.24 7.62
C SER A 190 -23.79 -31.52 8.91
N LEU A 191 -23.53 -30.21 9.00
CA LEU A 191 -23.96 -29.38 10.13
C LEU A 191 -25.49 -29.36 10.31
N ALA A 192 -26.25 -29.37 9.20
CA ALA A 192 -27.70 -29.40 9.24
C ALA A 192 -28.25 -30.72 9.85
N GLY A 193 -27.45 -31.79 9.85
CA GLY A 193 -27.75 -33.09 10.46
C GLY A 193 -27.47 -33.19 11.96
N GLY A 194 -26.89 -32.15 12.58
CA GLY A 194 -26.73 -32.04 14.03
C GLY A 194 -25.39 -32.57 14.58
N SER A 195 -24.34 -31.75 14.49
CA SER A 195 -23.26 -31.60 15.50
C SER A 195 -22.23 -30.60 14.96
N LEU A 196 -21.88 -29.57 15.75
CA LEU A 196 -20.65 -28.82 15.53
C LEU A 196 -19.49 -29.64 16.11
N GLY A 197 -18.73 -30.34 15.26
CA GLY A 197 -17.36 -30.69 15.61
C GLY A 197 -16.57 -29.39 15.76
N THR A 198 -16.03 -29.12 16.95
CA THR A 198 -15.57 -27.81 17.38
C THR A 198 -14.35 -27.25 16.61
N GLN A 199 -13.87 -27.90 15.55
CA GLN A 199 -12.65 -27.54 14.84
C GLN A 199 -12.66 -27.97 13.36
N GLU A 200 -13.77 -27.77 12.63
CA GLU A 200 -13.78 -28.03 11.19
C GLU A 200 -13.10 -26.87 10.43
N PRO A 201 -11.91 -27.05 9.83
CA PRO A 201 -11.20 -25.96 9.15
C PRO A 201 -12.00 -25.38 7.99
N ALA A 202 -12.81 -26.23 7.32
CA ALA A 202 -13.67 -25.84 6.20
C ALA A 202 -14.81 -24.89 6.59
N LEU A 203 -15.16 -24.78 7.89
CA LEU A 203 -16.17 -23.85 8.42
C LEU A 203 -15.54 -22.61 9.07
N ASN A 204 -14.22 -22.57 9.18
CA ASN A 204 -13.51 -21.49 9.85
C ASN A 204 -13.19 -20.35 8.87
N MET A 205 -13.72 -19.16 9.14
CA MET A 205 -13.54 -17.96 8.29
C MET A 205 -12.06 -17.54 8.22
N PRO A 206 -11.32 -17.44 9.35
CA PRO A 206 -9.88 -17.13 9.31
C PRO A 206 -9.07 -18.14 8.49
N CYS A 207 -9.30 -19.44 8.65
CA CYS A 207 -8.63 -20.49 7.88
C CYS A 207 -8.89 -20.32 6.37
N THR A 208 -10.15 -20.07 6.01
CA THR A 208 -10.55 -19.87 4.62
C THR A 208 -9.98 -18.57 4.03
N ALA A 209 -9.84 -17.52 4.84
CA ALA A 209 -9.16 -16.29 4.43
C ALA A 209 -7.66 -16.54 4.14
N VAL A 210 -6.98 -17.33 4.99
CA VAL A 210 -5.57 -17.72 4.76
C VAL A 210 -5.44 -18.57 3.49
N TYR A 211 -6.37 -19.50 3.24
CA TYR A 211 -6.44 -20.27 2.00
C TYR A 211 -6.55 -19.38 0.76
N LEU A 212 -7.47 -18.40 0.80
CA LEU A 212 -7.64 -17.44 -0.28
C LEU A 212 -6.36 -16.61 -0.49
N SER A 213 -5.74 -16.10 0.58
CA SER A 213 -4.48 -15.36 0.51
C SER A 213 -3.34 -16.19 -0.07
N ALA A 214 -3.26 -17.49 0.23
CA ALA A 214 -2.26 -18.40 -0.31
C ALA A 214 -2.36 -18.49 -1.85
N HIS A 215 -3.59 -18.66 -2.37
CA HIS A 215 -3.83 -18.72 -3.81
C HIS A 215 -3.60 -17.38 -4.53
N VAL A 216 -3.93 -16.26 -3.90
CA VAL A 216 -3.62 -14.92 -4.44
C VAL A 216 -2.10 -14.74 -4.54
N ARG A 217 -1.34 -15.06 -3.48
CA ARG A 217 0.13 -14.98 -3.51
C ARG A 217 0.75 -15.88 -4.59
N GLN A 218 0.24 -17.10 -4.73
CA GLN A 218 0.71 -18.01 -5.78
C GLN A 218 0.49 -17.41 -7.18
N MET A 219 -0.61 -16.69 -7.39
CA MET A 219 -0.91 -16.00 -8.64
C MET A 219 0.01 -14.79 -8.85
N ASP A 220 0.23 -13.96 -7.82
CA ASP A 220 1.17 -12.83 -7.88
C ASP A 220 2.62 -13.27 -8.19
N GLU A 221 3.08 -14.36 -7.56
CA GLU A 221 4.40 -14.95 -7.84
C GLU A 221 4.53 -15.37 -9.32
N GLN A 222 3.47 -15.92 -9.92
CA GLN A 222 3.50 -16.33 -11.32
C GLN A 222 3.48 -15.13 -12.27
N VAL A 223 2.64 -14.13 -11.99
CA VAL A 223 2.62 -12.87 -12.77
C VAL A 223 3.97 -12.17 -12.70
N THR A 224 4.61 -12.14 -11.53
CA THR A 224 5.96 -11.56 -11.35
C THR A 224 7.01 -12.30 -12.18
N LYS A 225 6.99 -13.63 -12.17
CA LYS A 225 7.89 -14.46 -13.00
C LYS A 225 7.64 -14.28 -14.49
N TRP A 226 6.39 -14.11 -14.90
CA TRP A 226 6.05 -13.79 -16.28
C TRP A 226 6.59 -12.41 -16.69
N GLN A 227 6.28 -11.35 -15.92
CA GLN A 227 6.78 -10.00 -16.20
C GLN A 227 8.31 -9.95 -16.25
N GLY A 228 8.99 -10.64 -15.33
CA GLY A 228 10.45 -10.74 -15.34
C GLY A 228 11.04 -11.38 -16.60
N ARG A 229 10.30 -12.29 -17.26
CA ARG A 229 10.72 -12.88 -18.55
C ARG A 229 10.43 -11.96 -19.75
N VAL A 230 9.43 -11.08 -19.65
CA VAL A 230 9.06 -10.13 -20.71
C VAL A 230 10.04 -8.96 -20.78
N LEU A 231 10.62 -8.57 -19.65
CA LEU A 231 11.62 -7.52 -19.60
C LEU A 231 12.91 -7.96 -20.31
N THR A 232 13.39 -7.12 -21.22
CA THR A 232 14.72 -7.29 -21.82
C THR A 232 15.79 -6.98 -20.80
N GLU A 233 16.91 -7.70 -20.85
CA GLU A 233 18.08 -7.37 -20.02
C GLU A 233 18.50 -5.90 -20.23
N PRO A 234 18.82 -5.17 -19.16
CA PRO A 234 19.25 -3.77 -19.28
C PRO A 234 20.54 -3.69 -20.09
N GLU A 235 20.56 -2.83 -21.11
CA GLU A 235 21.75 -2.59 -21.91
C GLU A 235 22.77 -1.77 -21.09
N SER A 236 24.01 -2.26 -21.01
CA SER A 236 25.12 -1.51 -20.42
C SER A 236 25.73 -0.58 -21.46
N VAL A 237 25.59 0.73 -21.27
CA VAL A 237 26.19 1.74 -22.16
C VAL A 237 27.52 2.21 -21.56
N PRO A 238 28.67 1.93 -22.20
CA PRO A 238 29.96 2.39 -21.69
C PRO A 238 30.06 3.92 -21.83
N LEU A 239 30.41 4.58 -20.74
CA LEU A 239 30.67 6.02 -20.68
C LEU A 239 32.04 6.32 -21.30
N GLN A 240 32.09 6.54 -22.61
CA GLN A 240 33.34 6.84 -23.32
C GLN A 240 33.96 8.15 -22.82
N GLY A 241 35.25 8.11 -22.48
CA GLY A 241 36.00 9.27 -21.98
C GLY A 241 35.87 9.55 -20.48
N ALA A 242 35.08 8.75 -19.74
CA ALA A 242 35.04 8.87 -18.28
C ALA A 242 36.29 8.23 -17.66
N SER A 243 37.11 9.02 -16.97
CA SER A 243 38.21 8.56 -16.14
C SER A 243 37.71 8.04 -14.78
N HIS A 244 38.57 7.34 -14.01
CA HIS A 244 38.24 6.89 -12.65
C HIS A 244 37.84 8.02 -11.68
N ASN A 245 38.19 9.27 -12.02
CA ASN A 245 37.89 10.46 -11.25
C ASN A 245 36.64 11.20 -11.74
N THR A 246 35.91 10.66 -12.73
CA THR A 246 34.68 11.27 -13.24
C THR A 246 33.55 11.05 -12.25
N ARG A 247 32.92 12.14 -11.82
CA ARG A 247 31.77 12.15 -10.91
C ARG A 247 30.48 12.36 -11.71
N LEU A 248 29.54 11.43 -11.59
CA LEU A 248 28.18 11.58 -12.08
C LEU A 248 27.37 12.43 -11.08
N LEU A 249 26.91 13.60 -11.52
CA LEU A 249 26.21 14.57 -10.68
C LEU A 249 24.68 14.42 -10.76
N ASP A 250 24.15 14.20 -11.96
CA ASP A 250 22.71 14.04 -12.18
C ASP A 250 22.40 13.22 -13.43
N THR A 251 21.21 12.62 -13.46
CA THR A 251 20.69 11.86 -14.60
C THR A 251 19.22 12.16 -14.79
N VAL A 252 18.82 12.56 -16.00
CA VAL A 252 17.42 12.75 -16.36
C VAL A 252 17.06 11.91 -17.58
N MET A 253 15.86 11.33 -17.56
CA MET A 253 15.26 10.70 -18.73
C MET A 253 14.21 11.65 -19.30
N ARG A 254 14.37 12.04 -20.56
CA ARG A 254 13.40 12.85 -21.30
C ARG A 254 12.70 11.98 -22.33
N THR A 255 11.39 12.12 -22.40
CA THR A 255 10.56 11.47 -23.41
C THR A 255 10.06 12.50 -24.40
N ASP A 256 10.15 12.21 -25.69
CA ASP A 256 9.53 13.06 -26.70
C ASP A 256 8.04 12.71 -26.78
N ALA A 257 7.21 13.50 -26.09
CA ALA A 257 5.76 13.30 -26.08
C ALA A 257 5.11 13.46 -27.46
N ASN A 258 5.81 14.05 -28.44
CA ASN A 258 5.30 14.29 -29.78
C ASN A 258 5.74 13.21 -30.79
N SER A 259 6.65 12.29 -30.41
CA SER A 259 7.08 11.20 -31.28
C SER A 259 6.12 10.00 -31.19
N PRO A 260 5.70 9.39 -32.32
CA PRO A 260 4.91 8.16 -32.31
C PRO A 260 5.73 6.94 -31.86
N SER A 261 7.06 7.02 -31.87
CA SER A 261 7.95 6.04 -31.24
C SER A 261 8.24 6.48 -29.81
N LEU A 262 8.29 5.53 -28.86
CA LEU A 262 8.75 5.74 -27.48
C LEU A 262 10.26 6.02 -27.47
N ALA A 263 10.72 7.02 -28.22
CA ALA A 263 12.07 7.50 -28.19
C ALA A 263 12.28 8.25 -26.88
N TYR A 264 13.32 7.85 -26.16
CA TYR A 264 13.74 8.51 -24.94
C TYR A 264 15.22 8.86 -25.04
N THR A 265 15.56 10.00 -24.46
CA THR A 265 16.94 10.42 -24.28
C THR A 265 17.26 10.39 -22.79
N ILE A 266 18.41 9.81 -22.45
CA ILE A 266 18.97 9.88 -21.11
C ILE A 266 20.09 10.90 -21.18
N GLU A 267 20.00 11.94 -20.37
CA GLU A 267 21.04 12.95 -20.24
C GLU A 267 21.71 12.80 -18.87
N THR A 268 23.04 12.81 -18.85
CA THR A 268 23.85 12.78 -17.63
C THR A 268 24.70 14.03 -17.50
N LEU A 269 24.84 14.53 -16.27
CA LEU A 269 25.80 15.57 -15.91
C LEU A 269 27.00 14.94 -15.24
N GLU A 270 28.17 15.22 -15.77
CA GLU A 270 29.42 14.64 -15.31
C GLU A 270 30.48 15.72 -15.14
N VAL A 271 31.31 15.59 -14.12
CA VAL A 271 32.49 16.45 -13.92
C VAL A 271 33.71 15.56 -13.78
N GLU A 272 34.74 15.86 -14.56
CA GLU A 272 36.00 15.15 -14.50
C GLU A 272 36.92 15.77 -13.44
N GLY A 273 37.56 14.93 -12.60
CA GLY A 273 38.40 15.40 -11.51
C GLY A 273 39.64 16.20 -11.96
N GLU A 274 40.12 16.02 -13.19
CA GLU A 274 41.25 16.80 -13.75
C GLU A 274 40.81 18.18 -14.27
N SER A 275 39.52 18.33 -14.59
CA SER A 275 38.93 19.55 -15.15
C SER A 275 37.65 19.94 -14.39
N PRO A 276 37.75 20.26 -13.08
CA PRO A 276 36.58 20.49 -12.26
C PRO A 276 35.83 21.79 -12.61
N GLN A 277 36.32 22.55 -13.59
CA GLN A 277 35.73 23.77 -14.13
C GLN A 277 34.80 23.50 -15.33
N GLN A 278 34.58 22.24 -15.71
CA GLN A 278 33.76 21.86 -16.84
C GLN A 278 32.73 20.80 -16.45
N VAL A 279 31.47 21.04 -16.81
CA VAL A 279 30.40 20.03 -16.77
C VAL A 279 30.21 19.46 -18.15
N MET A 280 30.38 18.16 -18.26
CA MET A 280 30.06 17.39 -19.46
C MET A 280 28.59 16.94 -19.40
N VAL A 281 27.83 17.30 -20.42
CA VAL A 281 26.47 16.84 -20.66
C VAL A 281 26.52 15.72 -21.70
N ARG A 282 26.31 14.48 -21.28
CA ARG A 282 26.27 13.33 -22.19
C ARG A 282 24.82 12.96 -22.47
N THR A 283 24.50 12.82 -23.75
CA THR A 283 23.16 12.42 -24.21
C THR A 283 23.21 11.03 -24.82
N ILE A 284 22.39 10.13 -24.30
CA ILE A 284 22.22 8.76 -24.77
C ILE A 284 20.83 8.67 -25.38
N SER A 285 20.76 8.50 -26.70
CA SER A 285 19.50 8.34 -27.41
C SER A 285 19.18 6.85 -27.56
N SER A 286 17.98 6.45 -27.14
CA SER A 286 17.42 5.14 -27.42
C SER A 286 16.15 5.32 -28.25
N GLY A 287 16.25 4.95 -29.52
CA GLY A 287 15.14 4.97 -30.46
C GLY A 287 14.69 3.55 -30.78
N HIS A 288 13.43 3.21 -30.49
CA HIS A 288 12.81 1.97 -30.98
C HIS A 288 12.38 2.12 -32.45
N THR A 289 13.28 2.52 -33.34
CA THR A 289 12.96 2.69 -34.77
C THR A 289 13.09 1.38 -35.55
N ASP A 290 13.95 0.45 -35.13
CA ASP A 290 14.07 -0.87 -35.76
C ASP A 290 14.48 -1.98 -34.76
N PRO A 291 13.85 -3.17 -34.78
CA PRO A 291 14.22 -4.30 -33.91
C PRO A 291 15.63 -4.86 -34.17
N SER A 292 16.31 -4.43 -35.24
CA SER A 292 17.71 -4.75 -35.56
C SER A 292 18.72 -3.73 -35.04
N GLU A 293 18.32 -2.49 -34.73
CA GLU A 293 19.18 -1.44 -34.15
C GLU A 293 18.87 -1.25 -32.66
N LYS A 294 19.02 -2.31 -31.86
CA LYS A 294 18.76 -2.28 -30.42
C LYS A 294 19.83 -1.57 -29.58
N LYS A 295 20.75 -0.83 -30.20
CA LYS A 295 21.88 -0.25 -29.47
C LYS A 295 21.63 1.22 -29.18
N ALA A 296 21.67 1.56 -27.90
CA ALA A 296 21.74 2.95 -27.48
C ALA A 296 22.89 3.68 -28.20
N LYS A 297 22.59 4.84 -28.78
CA LYS A 297 23.59 5.68 -29.45
C LYS A 297 23.98 6.81 -28.51
N THR A 298 25.23 6.82 -28.08
CA THR A 298 25.82 7.95 -27.35
C THR A 298 26.12 9.06 -28.33
N LEU A 299 25.51 10.23 -28.13
CA LEU A 299 25.81 11.44 -28.90
C LEU A 299 27.11 12.07 -28.40
N SER A 300 27.70 12.93 -29.23
CA SER A 300 28.87 13.72 -28.83
C SER A 300 28.57 14.53 -27.57
N PRO A 301 29.43 14.48 -26.53
CA PRO A 301 29.19 15.23 -25.30
C PRO A 301 29.23 16.73 -25.56
N ALA A 302 28.34 17.47 -24.90
CA ALA A 302 28.41 18.92 -24.83
C ALA A 302 29.14 19.33 -23.54
N PHE A 303 29.86 20.45 -23.56
CA PHE A 303 30.62 20.92 -22.42
C PHE A 303 30.14 22.32 -22.03
N ILE A 304 29.97 22.54 -20.73
CA ILE A 304 29.68 23.86 -20.14
C ILE A 304 30.86 24.21 -19.25
N HIS A 305 31.58 25.27 -19.61
CA HIS A 305 32.75 25.73 -18.88
C HIS A 305 32.38 26.86 -17.91
N PHE A 306 32.90 26.79 -16.69
CA PHE A 306 32.76 27.79 -15.64
C PHE A 306 34.14 28.39 -15.35
N SER A 307 34.43 29.55 -15.94
CA SER A 307 35.76 30.15 -15.88
C SER A 307 36.20 30.47 -14.45
N ALA A 308 37.36 29.95 -14.05
CA ALA A 308 37.96 30.14 -12.72
C ALA A 308 37.06 29.72 -11.55
N MET A 309 36.15 28.75 -11.75
CA MET A 309 35.30 28.22 -10.69
C MET A 309 35.27 26.69 -10.69
N GLU A 310 35.36 26.09 -9.52
CA GLU A 310 35.24 24.66 -9.30
C GLU A 310 33.77 24.25 -9.16
N VAL A 311 33.32 23.26 -9.93
CA VAL A 311 31.97 22.72 -9.87
C VAL A 311 31.88 21.66 -8.78
N LEU A 312 31.04 21.90 -7.78
CA LEU A 312 30.85 20.99 -6.64
C LEU A 312 29.73 19.98 -6.89
N ASP A 313 28.62 20.47 -7.45
CA ASP A 313 27.42 19.70 -7.82
C ASP A 313 26.65 20.41 -8.94
N ALA A 314 25.83 19.68 -9.68
CA ALA A 314 24.99 20.22 -10.74
C ALA A 314 23.73 19.37 -10.93
N LYS A 315 22.60 20.01 -11.23
CA LYS A 315 21.31 19.34 -11.46
C LYS A 315 20.63 19.87 -12.70
N PHE A 316 19.90 19.00 -13.39
CA PHE A 316 18.99 19.42 -14.45
C PHE A 316 17.83 20.23 -13.86
N TYR A 317 17.49 21.34 -14.51
CA TYR A 317 16.33 22.15 -14.18
C TYR A 317 15.64 22.61 -15.47
N ALA A 318 14.50 21.96 -15.78
CA ALA A 318 13.79 22.17 -17.04
C ALA A 318 14.72 21.99 -18.26
N ASN A 319 15.08 23.08 -18.95
CA ASN A 319 15.97 23.08 -20.12
C ASN A 319 17.39 23.60 -19.80
N ASP A 320 17.62 24.02 -18.56
CA ASP A 320 18.90 24.54 -18.08
C ASP A 320 19.51 23.57 -17.06
N ILE A 321 20.71 23.91 -16.60
CA ILE A 321 21.43 23.25 -15.51
C ILE A 321 21.63 24.29 -14.40
N LEU A 322 21.42 23.87 -13.16
CA LEU A 322 21.83 24.62 -11.98
C LEU A 322 23.11 24.00 -11.45
N ALA A 323 24.22 24.72 -11.51
CA ALA A 323 25.52 24.30 -11.01
C ALA A 323 25.86 25.04 -9.72
N LEU A 324 26.22 24.32 -8.66
CA LEU A 324 26.85 24.88 -7.47
C LEU A 324 28.36 24.94 -7.71
N VAL A 325 28.90 26.15 -7.67
CA VAL A 325 30.31 26.42 -7.97
C VAL A 325 30.98 27.17 -6.85
N ARG A 326 32.31 27.03 -6.76
CA ARG A 326 33.19 27.69 -5.80
C ARG A 326 34.29 28.44 -6.54
N ASP A 327 34.51 29.70 -6.19
CA ASP A 327 35.65 30.48 -6.71
C ASP A 327 36.93 30.28 -5.87
N ASP A 328 38.04 30.83 -6.37
CA ASP A 328 39.35 30.76 -5.70
C ASP A 328 39.37 31.45 -4.31
N GLU A 329 38.42 32.35 -4.04
CA GLU A 329 38.26 33.03 -2.76
C GLU A 329 37.39 32.22 -1.76
N ASN A 330 37.02 30.98 -2.10
CA ASN A 330 36.09 30.13 -1.35
C ASN A 330 34.67 30.74 -1.20
N THR A 331 34.25 31.54 -2.16
CA THR A 331 32.88 32.03 -2.26
C THR A 331 32.05 31.10 -3.15
N TYR A 332 30.80 30.87 -2.74
CA TYR A 332 29.91 29.90 -3.38
C TYR A 332 28.80 30.59 -4.16
N TYR A 333 28.53 30.10 -5.37
CA TYR A 333 27.49 30.61 -6.26
C TYR A 333 26.67 29.46 -6.81
N ILE A 334 25.42 29.76 -7.15
CA ILE A 334 24.67 28.94 -8.08
C ILE A 334 24.80 29.60 -9.45
N ILE A 335 25.08 28.82 -10.49
CA ILE A 335 25.04 29.30 -11.87
C ILE A 335 23.93 28.55 -12.59
N GLN A 336 22.94 29.30 -13.08
CA GLN A 336 21.98 28.78 -14.04
C GLN A 336 22.61 28.88 -15.43
N ALA A 337 22.94 27.74 -16.02
CA ALA A 337 23.64 27.66 -17.29
C ALA A 337 22.86 26.84 -18.32
N ASN A 338 22.92 27.28 -19.56
CA ASN A 338 22.70 26.45 -20.74
C ASN A 338 23.83 26.69 -21.75
N GLN A 339 23.74 26.11 -22.94
CA GLN A 339 24.79 26.26 -23.97
C GLN A 339 25.00 27.70 -24.45
N GLN A 340 24.07 28.63 -24.17
CA GLN A 340 24.07 29.99 -24.71
C GLN A 340 24.19 31.07 -23.63
N ARG A 341 23.87 30.76 -22.37
CA ARG A 341 23.74 31.76 -21.29
C ARG A 341 24.19 31.19 -19.95
N GLN A 342 24.87 32.02 -19.15
CA GLN A 342 25.18 31.75 -17.75
C GLN A 342 24.69 32.92 -16.87
N LEU A 343 23.86 32.62 -15.88
CA LEU A 343 23.38 33.58 -14.89
C LEU A 343 23.93 33.19 -13.52
N ARG A 344 24.71 34.10 -12.92
CA ARG A 344 25.31 33.91 -11.60
C ARG A 344 24.35 34.37 -10.52
N ILE A 345 24.13 33.52 -9.52
CA ILE A 345 23.20 33.67 -8.42
C ILE A 345 24.02 33.58 -7.12
N ALA A 346 24.19 34.72 -6.44
CA ALA A 346 24.96 34.76 -5.19
C ALA A 346 24.21 34.10 -4.03
N ILE A 347 24.89 33.20 -3.31
CA ILE A 347 24.34 32.55 -2.11
C ILE A 347 24.51 33.51 -0.93
N PRO A 348 23.46 33.82 -0.16
CA PRO A 348 23.58 34.71 0.99
C PRO A 348 24.62 34.18 1.99
N SER A 349 25.67 34.97 2.22
CA SER A 349 26.70 34.72 3.22
C SER A 349 26.06 34.73 4.61
N SER A 350 25.90 33.55 5.23
CA SER A 350 25.57 33.44 6.65
C SER A 350 26.77 32.84 7.35
N ASP A 351 27.09 33.32 8.56
CA ASP A 351 28.24 32.90 9.36
C ASP A 351 28.37 31.38 9.43
N GLY A 352 29.26 30.81 8.61
CA GLY A 352 29.67 29.40 8.66
C GLY A 352 28.86 28.40 7.82
N PHE A 353 27.97 28.80 6.90
CA PHE A 353 27.32 27.82 6.01
C PHE A 353 28.20 27.52 4.78
N ILE A 354 28.66 26.27 4.66
CA ILE A 354 29.47 25.78 3.55
C ILE A 354 28.61 24.83 2.70
N PRO A 355 28.13 25.24 1.51
CA PRO A 355 27.30 24.39 0.65
C PRO A 355 28.14 23.30 -0.02
N GLU A 356 27.57 22.11 -0.13
CA GLU A 356 28.24 20.91 -0.68
C GLU A 356 27.50 20.35 -1.90
N TYR A 357 26.17 20.30 -1.86
CA TYR A 357 25.34 19.82 -2.97
C TYR A 357 23.97 20.49 -2.96
N LEU A 358 23.27 20.39 -4.09
CA LEU A 358 21.97 21.01 -4.29
C LEU A 358 20.93 20.00 -4.74
N ILE A 359 19.69 20.21 -4.33
CA ILE A 359 18.53 19.47 -4.81
C ILE A 359 17.56 20.46 -5.44
N THR A 360 17.18 20.18 -6.68
CA THR A 360 16.15 20.93 -7.39
C THR A 360 14.78 20.31 -7.12
N GLY A 361 13.76 21.14 -6.98
CA GLY A 361 12.40 20.68 -6.73
C GLY A 361 11.43 21.83 -6.61
N GLY A 362 10.18 21.62 -7.00
CA GLY A 362 9.18 22.68 -6.95
C GLY A 362 7.98 22.42 -7.84
N ARG A 363 6.96 23.28 -7.71
CA ARG A 363 5.84 23.31 -8.66
C ARG A 363 6.35 23.81 -10.01
N ARG A 364 5.80 23.28 -11.11
CA ARG A 364 6.11 23.73 -12.47
C ARG A 364 6.02 25.27 -12.56
N GLY A 365 7.11 25.91 -12.96
CA GLY A 365 7.19 27.38 -13.08
C GLY A 365 7.68 28.15 -11.85
N LYS A 366 8.18 27.47 -10.81
CA LYS A 366 8.94 28.10 -9.72
C LYS A 366 10.34 27.53 -9.65
N MET A 367 11.34 28.40 -9.64
CA MET A 367 12.74 27.99 -9.48
C MET A 367 13.10 27.98 -8.00
N VAL A 368 13.03 26.80 -7.39
CA VAL A 368 13.40 26.60 -5.98
C VAL A 368 14.48 25.52 -5.90
N CYS A 369 15.50 25.76 -5.10
CA CYS A 369 16.51 24.76 -4.77
C CYS A 369 16.74 24.68 -3.27
N LEU A 370 17.09 23.48 -2.81
CA LEU A 370 17.59 23.23 -1.46
C LEU A 370 19.11 23.03 -1.54
N LEU A 371 19.85 23.87 -0.84
CA LEU A 371 21.29 23.70 -0.63
C LEU A 371 21.51 22.93 0.67
N PHE A 372 22.32 21.88 0.63
CA PHE A 372 22.81 21.19 1.81
C PHE A 372 24.27 21.53 2.04
N GLY A 373 24.66 21.63 3.30
CA GLY A 373 26.01 22.03 3.68
C GLY A 373 26.43 21.50 5.03
N ASN A 374 27.67 21.80 5.42
CA ASN A 374 28.25 21.47 6.73
C ASN A 374 28.15 19.96 7.06
N GLY A 375 28.54 19.09 6.12
CA GLY A 375 28.45 17.65 6.26
C GLY A 375 27.02 17.11 6.26
N GLY A 376 26.07 17.84 5.67
CA GLY A 376 24.65 17.49 5.63
C GLY A 376 23.86 17.81 6.90
N LEU A 377 24.46 18.55 7.85
CA LEU A 377 23.80 18.95 9.09
C LEU A 377 22.89 20.19 8.92
N ASP A 378 23.20 21.03 7.93
CA ASP A 378 22.47 22.26 7.65
C ASP A 378 21.90 22.26 6.23
N TRP A 379 20.78 22.95 6.04
CA TRP A 379 20.17 23.15 4.74
C TRP A 379 19.57 24.56 4.60
N LYS A 380 19.49 25.05 3.36
CA LYS A 380 18.86 26.32 3.00
C LYS A 380 17.94 26.15 1.80
N ALA A 381 16.71 26.63 1.91
CA ALA A 381 15.80 26.74 0.77
C ALA A 381 15.96 28.12 0.12
N LEU A 382 16.26 28.14 -1.18
CA LEU A 382 16.35 29.35 -1.97
C LEU A 382 15.26 29.34 -3.03
N ASP A 383 14.49 30.43 -3.08
CA ASP A 383 13.63 30.75 -4.22
C ASP A 383 14.45 31.64 -5.16
N LEU A 384 14.88 31.07 -6.29
CA LEU A 384 15.79 31.72 -7.23
C LEU A 384 15.10 32.80 -8.09
N ASP A 385 13.77 32.79 -8.16
CA ASP A 385 12.99 33.83 -8.85
C ASP A 385 12.84 35.11 -8.00
N THR A 386 12.97 34.98 -6.68
CA THR A 386 12.72 36.07 -5.73
C THR A 386 14.02 36.73 -5.28
N LYS A 387 14.22 38.02 -5.61
CA LYS A 387 15.42 38.80 -5.21
C LYS A 387 15.63 38.92 -3.68
N ALA A 388 14.65 38.53 -2.87
CA ALA A 388 14.74 38.56 -1.41
C ALA A 388 15.44 37.33 -0.81
N SER A 389 15.48 36.20 -1.54
CA SER A 389 16.07 34.93 -1.10
C SER A 389 17.50 34.70 -1.61
N VAL A 390 17.95 35.52 -2.56
CA VAL A 390 19.24 35.39 -3.25
C VAL A 390 19.99 36.73 -3.22
N GLY A 391 21.33 36.71 -3.20
CA GLY A 391 22.12 37.91 -3.46
C GLY A 391 21.94 38.47 -4.89
N LYS A 392 22.67 39.53 -5.26
CA LYS A 392 22.57 40.11 -6.61
C LYS A 392 22.85 39.03 -7.68
N ALA A 393 22.00 38.96 -8.69
CA ALA A 393 22.22 38.14 -9.87
C ALA A 393 22.98 38.98 -10.92
N GLU A 394 24.07 38.43 -11.45
CA GLU A 394 24.90 39.05 -12.50
C GLU A 394 24.87 38.14 -13.73
N GLU A 395 24.70 38.72 -14.91
CA GLU A 395 24.60 38.00 -16.18
C GLU A 395 25.87 38.22 -16.97
N ASP A 396 26.61 37.14 -17.22
CA ASP A 396 27.79 37.16 -18.07
C ASP A 396 27.38 36.70 -19.47
N VAL A 397 27.47 37.62 -20.45
CA VAL A 397 27.33 37.27 -21.87
C VAL A 397 28.64 36.65 -22.30
N VAL A 398 28.62 35.38 -22.70
CA VAL A 398 29.79 34.70 -23.24
C VAL A 398 30.08 35.32 -24.62
N ASP A 399 31.17 36.08 -24.73
CA ASP A 399 31.61 36.71 -25.98
C ASP A 399 32.01 35.64 -27.03
N ASP A 400 31.50 35.84 -28.25
CA ASP A 400 31.81 35.22 -29.55
C ASP A 400 32.28 33.76 -29.59
N PHE A 401 31.37 32.86 -30.00
CA PHE A 401 31.72 31.57 -30.59
C PHE A 401 32.48 31.77 -31.91
N ASP A 402 33.73 31.32 -31.94
CA ASP A 402 34.51 31.17 -33.16
C ASP A 402 33.87 30.08 -34.04
N MET A 403 33.25 30.49 -35.15
CA MET A 403 32.61 29.62 -36.14
C MET A 403 33.61 28.98 -37.13
N SER A 404 34.92 29.00 -36.84
CA SER A 404 35.92 28.40 -37.71
C SER A 404 36.12 26.89 -37.43
N GLY A 405 35.17 26.05 -37.82
CA GLY A 405 35.42 24.60 -37.73
C GLY A 405 34.27 23.63 -37.99
N MET A 406 33.31 23.94 -38.86
CA MET A 406 32.37 22.93 -39.35
C MET A 406 32.15 23.09 -40.86
N ASP A 407 32.89 22.27 -41.62
CA ASP A 407 32.40 21.65 -42.85
C ASP A 407 32.00 20.20 -42.54
#